data_AF-T1FXY0-F1
#
_entry.id   AF-T1FXY0-F1
#
_cell.length_a   1.000
_cell.length_b   1.000
_cell.length_c   1.000
_cell.angle_alpha   90.00
_cell.angle_beta   90.00
_cell.angle_gamma   90.00
#
_symmetry.space_group_name_H-M   'P 1'
#
loop_
_entity.id
_entity.type
_entity.pdbx_description
1 polymer ?
#
loop_
_entity_poly.entity_id
_entity_poly.type
_entity_poly.pdbx_seq_one_letter_code
_entity_poly.pdbx_strand_id
1 'polypeptide(L)'
;MALKGCYSCIKYLLFAFNFIFWLIGIALLSVGIWIKVNSKSLDDAVRELKSSNDYIYIILIVISILIITIGFLGCCGACRESQCLLGLFFICLLIIFSVIIGVGVFAFTSEGKVG
;
A
#
# COMPACT_ATOMS: atom_id res chain seq x y z
N MET A 1 -11.84 35.03 3.14
CA MET A 1 -10.95 34.71 2.00
C MET A 1 -9.72 33.87 2.37
N ALA A 2 -9.26 33.85 3.63
CA ALA A 2 -8.12 33.01 4.06
C ALA A 2 -8.35 31.48 3.96
N LEU A 3 -9.59 31.00 4.14
CA LEU A 3 -9.92 29.57 4.06
C LEU A 3 -9.66 28.95 2.66
N LYS A 4 -9.81 29.74 1.58
CA LYS A 4 -9.72 29.26 0.19
C LYS A 4 -8.27 28.92 -0.22
N GLY A 5 -7.30 29.66 0.34
CA GLY A 5 -5.87 29.41 0.12
C GLY A 5 -5.37 28.17 0.87
N CYS A 6 -5.72 28.05 2.16
CA CYS A 6 -5.34 26.89 2.98
C CYS A 6 -5.87 25.56 2.41
N TYR A 7 -7.13 25.55 1.97
CA TYR A 7 -7.73 24.39 1.30
C TYR A 7 -7.00 23.99 0.01
N SER A 8 -6.58 24.96 -0.81
CA SER A 8 -5.84 24.68 -2.06
C SER A 8 -4.46 24.09 -1.78
N CYS A 9 -3.75 24.60 -0.77
CA CYS A 9 -2.45 24.05 -0.34
C CYS A 9 -2.58 22.59 0.11
N ILE A 10 -3.57 22.29 0.96
CA ILE A 10 -3.81 20.92 1.45
C ILE A 10 -4.16 19.97 0.31
N LYS A 11 -4.99 20.40 -0.65
CA LYS A 11 -5.31 19.61 -1.84
C LYS A 11 -4.07 19.25 -2.65
N TYR A 12 -3.21 20.24 -2.93
CA TYR A 12 -2.01 20.03 -3.72
C TYR A 12 -1.01 19.10 -3.02
N LEU A 13 -0.88 19.26 -1.70
CA LEU A 13 -0.03 18.41 -0.86
C LEU A 13 -0.55 16.97 -0.84
N LEU A 14 -1.85 16.76 -0.70
CA LEU A 14 -2.49 15.42 -0.77
C LEU A 14 -2.32 14.77 -2.13
N PHE A 15 -2.43 15.54 -3.23
CA PHE A 15 -2.19 15.04 -4.57
C PHE A 15 -0.74 14.61 -4.75
N ALA A 16 0.23 15.47 -4.40
CA ALA A 16 1.64 15.18 -4.51
C ALA A 16 2.04 13.94 -3.70
N PHE A 17 1.54 13.83 -2.46
CA PHE A 17 1.85 12.69 -1.60
C PHE A 17 1.25 11.37 -2.13
N ASN A 18 0.00 11.39 -2.60
CA ASN A 18 -0.61 10.21 -3.25
C ASN A 18 0.13 9.81 -4.53
N PHE A 19 0.57 10.79 -5.32
CA PHE A 19 1.30 10.55 -6.56
C PHE A 19 2.66 9.90 -6.29
N ILE A 20 3.38 10.36 -5.26
CA ILE A 20 4.64 9.74 -4.82
C ILE A 20 4.39 8.29 -4.36
N PHE A 21 3.36 8.06 -3.55
CA PHE A 21 2.99 6.71 -3.10
C PHE A 21 2.62 5.78 -4.25
N TRP A 22 1.94 6.31 -5.27
CA TRP A 22 1.61 5.58 -6.49
C TRP A 22 2.87 5.16 -7.25
N LEU A 23 3.84 6.06 -7.43
CA LEU A 23 5.14 5.75 -8.05
C LEU A 23 5.92 4.70 -7.26
N ILE A 24 5.95 4.81 -5.93
CA ILE A 24 6.58 3.82 -5.05
C ILE A 24 5.90 2.45 -5.20
N GLY A 25 4.57 2.42 -5.26
CA GLY A 25 3.81 1.19 -5.48
C GLY A 25 4.17 0.50 -6.80
N ILE A 26 4.32 1.27 -7.89
CA ILE A 26 4.76 0.73 -9.18
C ILE A 26 6.18 0.16 -9.09
N ALA A 27 7.10 0.88 -8.46
CA ALA A 27 8.47 0.40 -8.26
C ALA A 27 8.51 -0.92 -7.46
N LEU A 28 7.73 -1.01 -6.37
CA LEU A 28 7.60 -2.24 -5.58
C LEU A 28 6.96 -3.38 -6.37
N LEU A 29 5.95 -3.09 -7.19
CA LEU A 29 5.34 -4.08 -8.07
C LEU A 29 6.33 -4.62 -9.10
N SER A 30 7.13 -3.75 -9.71
CA SER A 30 8.21 -4.14 -10.62
C SER A 30 9.23 -5.05 -9.93
N VAL A 31 9.65 -4.73 -8.71
CA VAL A 31 10.55 -5.58 -7.91
C VAL A 31 9.90 -6.93 -7.57
N GLY A 32 8.62 -6.94 -7.18
CA GLY A 32 7.88 -8.18 -6.89
C GLY A 32 7.78 -9.10 -8.11
N ILE A 33 7.52 -8.52 -9.29
CA ILE A 33 7.49 -9.26 -10.56
C ILE A 33 8.90 -9.76 -10.91
N TRP A 34 9.93 -8.93 -10.75
CA TRP A 34 11.33 -9.31 -11.01
C TRP A 34 11.73 -10.53 -10.18
N ILE A 35 11.40 -10.52 -8.89
CA ILE A 35 11.65 -11.65 -7.98
C ILE A 35 10.87 -12.88 -8.44
N LYS A 36 9.57 -12.75 -8.79
CA LYS A 36 8.72 -13.87 -9.27
C LYS A 36 9.22 -14.49 -10.58
N VAL A 37 9.72 -13.68 -11.51
CA VAL A 37 10.24 -14.15 -12.79
C VAL A 37 11.58 -14.86 -12.59
N ASN A 38 12.48 -14.27 -11.79
CA ASN A 38 13.80 -14.84 -11.54
C ASN A 38 13.74 -16.08 -10.62
N SER A 39 12.76 -16.16 -9.71
CA SER A 39 12.55 -17.36 -8.89
C SER A 39 12.05 -18.55 -9.70
N LYS A 40 11.28 -18.34 -10.79
CA LYS A 40 10.93 -19.41 -11.75
C LYS A 40 12.14 -19.94 -12.54
N SER A 41 13.20 -19.16 -12.71
CA SER A 41 14.41 -19.54 -13.44
C SER A 41 15.47 -20.21 -12.54
N LEU A 42 15.35 -20.05 -11.23
CA LEU A 42 16.29 -20.52 -10.20
C LEU A 42 15.71 -21.65 -9.32
N ASP A 43 14.69 -22.36 -9.81
CA ASP A 43 14.02 -23.43 -9.06
C ASP A 43 14.98 -24.60 -8.70
N ASP A 44 16.10 -24.75 -9.42
CA ASP A 44 17.13 -25.77 -9.13
C ASP A 44 18.23 -25.33 -8.14
N ALA A 45 18.47 -24.03 -7.94
CA ALA A 45 19.58 -23.55 -7.10
C ALA A 45 19.16 -23.09 -5.69
N VAL A 46 17.88 -22.73 -5.50
CA VAL A 46 17.38 -22.10 -4.24
C VAL A 46 16.53 -23.05 -3.39
N ARG A 47 16.58 -24.37 -3.68
CA ARG A 47 15.92 -25.39 -2.83
C ARG A 47 16.49 -25.45 -1.40
N GLU A 48 17.66 -24.86 -1.13
CA GLU A 48 18.23 -24.74 0.23
C GLU A 48 17.60 -23.64 1.11
N LEU A 49 16.82 -22.68 0.57
CA LEU A 49 16.16 -21.64 1.39
C LEU A 49 14.64 -21.89 1.58
N LYS A 50 14.13 -23.02 1.06
CA LYS A 50 12.72 -23.23 0.74
C LYS A 50 11.95 -24.00 1.82
N SER A 51 11.53 -23.33 2.87
CA SER A 51 10.32 -23.81 3.58
C SER A 51 9.34 -22.72 4.01
N SER A 52 9.78 -21.47 4.21
CA SER A 52 8.89 -20.41 4.70
C SER A 52 8.69 -19.20 3.76
N ASN A 53 9.46 -19.10 2.67
CA ASN A 53 9.54 -17.86 1.87
C ASN A 53 8.72 -17.86 0.55
N ASP A 54 8.00 -18.93 0.22
CA ASP A 54 7.22 -19.03 -1.03
C ASP A 54 6.03 -18.06 -1.08
N TYR A 55 5.61 -17.50 0.06
CA TYR A 55 4.48 -16.57 0.12
C TYR A 55 4.89 -15.10 0.06
N ILE A 56 6.18 -14.78 0.27
CA ILE A 56 6.66 -13.40 0.44
C ILE A 56 6.47 -12.60 -0.85
N TYR A 57 6.85 -13.17 -2.01
CA TYR A 57 6.67 -12.48 -3.29
C TYR A 57 5.20 -12.27 -3.65
N ILE A 58 4.33 -13.20 -3.24
CA ILE A 58 2.87 -13.13 -3.46
C ILE A 58 2.29 -11.98 -2.64
N ILE A 59 2.64 -11.93 -1.35
CA ILE A 59 2.20 -10.88 -0.42
C ILE A 59 2.70 -9.50 -0.89
N LEU A 60 3.95 -9.41 -1.33
CA LEU A 60 4.56 -8.18 -1.85
C LEU A 60 3.79 -7.66 -3.08
N ILE A 61 3.47 -8.53 -4.04
CA ILE A 61 2.69 -8.17 -5.24
C ILE A 61 1.29 -7.68 -4.86
N VAL A 62 0.58 -8.40 -3.98
CA VAL A 62 -0.79 -8.05 -3.56
C VAL A 62 -0.83 -6.70 -2.86
N ILE A 63 0.08 -6.46 -1.92
CA ILE A 63 0.19 -5.19 -1.19
C ILE A 63 0.53 -4.06 -2.17
N SER A 64 1.44 -4.30 -3.12
CA SER A 64 1.82 -3.28 -4.11
C SER A 64 0.64 -2.87 -4.99
N ILE A 65 -0.17 -3.82 -5.46
CA ILE A 65 -1.39 -3.53 -6.25
C ILE A 65 -2.39 -2.71 -5.43
N LEU A 66 -2.56 -3.02 -4.15
CA LEU A 66 -3.44 -2.27 -3.26
C LEU A 66 -2.97 -0.82 -3.11
N ILE A 67 -1.68 -0.60 -2.87
CA ILE A 67 -1.07 0.74 -2.74
C ILE A 67 -1.22 1.54 -4.03
N ILE A 68 -0.97 0.93 -5.19
CA ILE A 68 -1.18 1.57 -6.51
C ILE A 68 -2.65 1.97 -6.68
N THR A 69 -3.57 1.09 -6.35
CA THR A 69 -5.02 1.35 -6.52
C THR A 69 -5.47 2.51 -5.63
N ILE A 70 -5.06 2.51 -4.35
CA ILE A 70 -5.38 3.59 -3.41
C ILE A 70 -4.73 4.90 -3.84
N GLY A 71 -3.46 4.87 -4.26
CA GLY A 71 -2.73 6.04 -4.76
C GLY A 71 -3.39 6.66 -5.99
N PHE A 72 -3.85 5.82 -6.93
CA PHE A 72 -4.57 6.26 -8.12
C PHE A 72 -5.94 6.86 -7.78
N LEU A 73 -6.71 6.22 -6.88
CA LEU A 73 -7.98 6.74 -6.36
C LEU A 73 -7.79 8.12 -5.68
N GLY A 74 -6.71 8.29 -4.91
CA GLY A 74 -6.35 9.57 -4.30
C GLY A 74 -6.00 10.65 -5.32
N CYS A 75 -5.23 10.32 -6.36
CA CYS A 75 -4.91 11.24 -7.45
C CYS A 75 -6.15 11.65 -8.26
N CYS A 76 -7.00 10.69 -8.66
CA CYS A 76 -8.25 10.95 -9.34
C CYS A 76 -9.24 11.77 -8.49
N GLY A 77 -9.28 11.51 -7.18
CA GLY A 77 -10.13 12.24 -6.25
C GLY A 77 -9.72 13.70 -6.08
N ALA A 78 -8.42 13.96 -6.04
CA ALA A 78 -7.89 15.32 -6.01
C ALA A 78 -8.11 16.07 -7.35
N CYS A 79 -7.89 15.41 -8.50
CA CYS A 79 -8.11 16.02 -9.82
C CYS A 79 -9.57 16.34 -10.13
N ARG A 80 -10.52 15.48 -9.71
CA ARG A 80 -11.93 15.63 -10.10
C ARG A 80 -12.73 16.62 -9.23
N GLU A 81 -12.10 17.23 -8.22
CA GLU A 81 -12.75 18.11 -7.22
C GLU A 81 -14.05 17.50 -6.64
N SER A 82 -14.19 16.17 -6.70
CA SER A 82 -15.40 15.48 -6.30
C SER A 82 -15.30 15.12 -4.82
N GLN A 83 -16.14 15.75 -4.02
CA GLN A 83 -16.20 15.49 -2.57
C GLN A 83 -16.51 14.02 -2.26
N CYS A 84 -17.21 13.31 -3.14
CA CYS A 84 -17.48 11.88 -3.01
C CYS A 84 -16.22 11.01 -3.15
N LEU A 85 -15.32 11.32 -4.10
CA LEU A 85 -14.07 10.55 -4.25
C LEU A 85 -13.09 10.81 -3.10
N LEU A 86 -13.03 12.05 -2.61
CA LEU A 86 -12.21 12.40 -1.45
C LEU A 86 -12.74 11.74 -0.17
N GLY A 87 -14.07 11.65 -0.03
CA GLY A 87 -14.74 10.90 1.03
C GLY A 87 -14.43 9.40 0.96
N LEU A 88 -14.46 8.79 -0.23
CA LEU A 88 -14.10 7.37 -0.41
C LEU A 88 -12.63 7.11 -0.04
N PHE A 89 -11.72 7.98 -0.44
CA PHE A 89 -10.30 7.89 -0.05
C PHE A 89 -10.13 7.94 1.48
N PHE A 90 -10.83 8.86 2.14
CA PHE A 90 -10.81 8.96 3.60
C PHE A 90 -11.36 7.71 4.29
N ILE A 91 -12.47 7.16 3.78
CA ILE A 91 -13.05 5.91 4.29
C ILE A 91 -12.07 4.73 4.10
N CYS A 92 -11.44 4.60 2.93
CA CYS A 92 -10.42 3.59 2.69
C CYS A 92 -9.25 3.70 3.67
N LEU A 93 -8.75 4.92 3.93
CA LEU A 93 -7.70 5.14 4.92
C LEU A 93 -8.12 4.75 6.34
N LEU A 94 -9.36 5.09 6.74
CA LEU A 94 -9.88 4.70 8.06
C LEU A 94 -9.99 3.18 8.23
N ILE A 95 -10.40 2.48 7.17
CA ILE A 95 -10.45 1.01 7.17
C ILE A 95 -9.03 0.44 7.32
N ILE A 96 -8.07 0.93 6.53
CA ILE A 96 -6.67 0.48 6.61
C ILE A 96 -6.10 0.74 8.01
N PHE A 97 -6.34 1.92 8.58
CA PHE A 97 -5.89 2.26 9.92
C PHE A 97 -6.47 1.32 10.99
N SER A 98 -7.77 1.03 10.91
CA SER A 98 -8.42 0.05 11.80
C SER A 98 -7.82 -1.34 11.66
N VAL A 99 -7.53 -1.79 10.44
CA VAL A 99 -6.89 -3.09 10.20
C VAL A 99 -5.47 -3.12 10.77
N ILE A 100 -4.66 -2.08 10.58
CA ILE A 100 -3.29 -2.00 11.11
C ILE A 100 -3.31 -2.08 12.63
N ILE A 101 -4.20 -1.34 13.30
CA ILE A 101 -4.35 -1.42 14.75
C ILE A 101 -4.77 -2.83 15.17
N GLY A 102 -5.75 -3.43 14.49
CA GLY A 102 -6.20 -4.79 14.78
C GLY A 102 -5.08 -5.83 14.66
N VAL A 103 -4.29 -5.76 13.60
CA VAL A 103 -3.11 -6.62 13.41
C VAL A 103 -2.05 -6.35 14.46
N GLY A 104 -1.77 -5.08 14.79
CA GLY A 104 -0.80 -4.72 15.82
C GLY A 104 -1.19 -5.28 17.19
N VAL A 105 -2.45 -5.08 17.61
CA VAL A 105 -2.98 -5.62 18.87
C VAL A 105 -2.95 -7.15 18.87
N PHE A 106 -3.34 -7.78 17.76
CA PHE A 106 -3.27 -9.24 17.62
C PHE A 106 -1.83 -9.76 17.72
N ALA A 107 -0.88 -9.08 17.07
CA ALA A 107 0.54 -9.40 17.17
C ALA A 107 0.98 -9.34 18.64
N PHE A 108 0.77 -8.21 19.33
CA PHE A 108 1.14 -8.05 20.75
C PHE A 108 0.49 -9.08 21.69
N THR A 109 -0.77 -9.48 21.45
CA THR A 109 -1.43 -10.49 22.29
C THR A 109 -0.90 -11.91 22.04
N SER A 110 -0.46 -12.19 20.80
CA SER A 110 0.11 -13.49 20.44
C SER A 110 1.47 -13.72 21.11
N GLU A 111 2.25 -12.66 21.33
CA GLU A 111 3.55 -12.71 22.02
C GLU A 111 3.35 -13.01 23.52
N GLY A 112 2.22 -12.59 24.10
CA GLY A 112 1.82 -12.92 25.48
C GLY A 112 1.29 -14.34 25.70
N LYS A 113 1.19 -15.17 24.65
CA LYS A 113 0.67 -16.54 24.68
C LYS A 113 1.71 -17.63 24.37
N VAL A 114 2.96 -17.25 24.08
CA VAL A 114 4.10 -18.15 23.82
C VAL A 114 5.10 -18.20 24.99
N GLY A 115 4.69 -17.77 26.19
CA GLY A 115 5.42 -17.95 27.45
C GLY A 115 4.83 -19.07 28.29
#